data_AF-A0A3D1AR44-F1
#
_entry.id   AF-A0A3D1AR44-F1
#
_cell.length_a   1.000
_cell.length_b   1.000
_cell.length_c   1.000
_cell.angle_alpha   90.00
_cell.angle_beta   90.00
_cell.angle_gamma   90.00
#
_symmetry.space_group_name_H-M   'P 1'
#
loop_
_entity.id
_entity.type
_entity.pdbx_description
1 polymer ?
#
loop_
_entity_poly.entity_id
_entity_poly.type
_entity_poly.pdbx_seq_one_letter_code
_entity_poly.pdbx_strand_id
1 'polypeptide(L)'
;FLRAGEYLRQSRAEVGFVATNSITQGEQVAQLWPVLFDRYGLEISFAHRTFAWGSDARGVAHVHVVIIGLTRRDQERPVKRLFSYSDINADPTGSDHQAITPY
;
A
#
# COMPACT_ATOMS: atom_id res chain seq x y z
N PHE A 1 -0.03 0.66 -10.04
CA PHE A 1 -1.34 0.20 -9.55
C PHE A 1 -2.23 -0.38 -10.63
N LEU A 2 -2.81 0.41 -11.56
CA LEU A 2 -3.77 -0.12 -12.55
C LEU A 2 -3.23 -1.28 -13.40
N ARG A 3 -1.99 -1.16 -13.93
CA ARG A 3 -1.33 -2.26 -14.65
C ARG A 3 -1.14 -3.51 -13.80
N ALA A 4 -0.89 -3.35 -12.50
CA ALA A 4 -0.80 -4.47 -11.58
C ALA A 4 -2.17 -5.12 -11.38
N GLY A 5 -3.24 -4.32 -11.28
CA GLY A 5 -4.62 -4.81 -11.30
C GLY A 5 -4.91 -5.66 -12.52
N GLU A 6 -4.61 -5.15 -13.72
CA GLU A 6 -4.76 -5.91 -14.97
C GLU A 6 -4.00 -7.24 -14.95
N TYR A 7 -2.72 -7.21 -14.55
CA TYR A 7 -1.87 -8.39 -14.47
C TYR A 7 -2.38 -9.43 -13.47
N LEU A 8 -2.80 -8.97 -12.29
CA LEU A 8 -3.26 -9.84 -11.22
C LEU A 8 -4.57 -10.54 -11.55
N ARG A 9 -5.42 -10.02 -12.44
CA ARG A 9 -6.63 -10.74 -12.90
C ARG A 9 -6.32 -12.13 -13.46
N GLN A 10 -5.17 -12.28 -14.11
CA GLN A 10 -4.74 -13.53 -14.76
C GLN A 10 -3.63 -14.25 -13.99
N SER A 11 -3.27 -13.75 -12.81
CA SER A 11 -2.17 -14.27 -12.00
C SER A 11 -2.63 -14.56 -10.58
N ARG A 12 -1.83 -15.36 -9.87
CA ARG A 12 -1.97 -15.60 -8.42
C ARG A 12 -0.86 -14.92 -7.61
N ALA A 13 -0.08 -14.06 -8.27
CA ALA A 13 1.00 -13.32 -7.64
C ALA A 13 0.49 -12.34 -6.59
N GLU A 14 1.36 -11.99 -5.65
CA GLU A 14 1.17 -10.86 -4.73
C GLU A 14 2.15 -9.75 -5.14
N VAL A 15 1.75 -8.49 -5.01
CA VAL A 15 2.61 -7.35 -5.37
C VAL A 15 2.75 -6.38 -4.20
N GLY A 16 3.93 -5.76 -4.09
CA GLY A 16 4.19 -4.67 -3.15
C GLY A 16 4.76 -3.47 -3.89
N PHE A 17 4.21 -2.29 -3.63
CA PHE A 17 4.68 -1.04 -4.24
C PHE A 17 5.07 -0.02 -3.18
N VAL A 18 6.23 0.61 -3.38
CA VAL A 18 6.54 1.91 -2.78
C VAL A 18 5.86 2.98 -3.64
N ALA A 19 5.13 3.89 -3.02
CA ALA A 19 4.45 4.97 -3.71
C ALA A 19 4.47 6.25 -2.88
N THR A 20 4.29 7.41 -3.52
CA THR A 20 4.08 8.67 -2.78
C THR A 20 2.81 8.55 -1.94
N ASN A 21 2.81 9.12 -0.73
CA ASN A 21 1.67 9.04 0.20
C ASN A 21 0.35 9.66 -0.34
N SER A 22 0.41 10.44 -1.42
CA SER A 22 -0.76 10.97 -2.12
C SER A 22 -1.72 9.89 -2.63
N ILE A 23 -1.27 8.65 -2.87
CA ILE A 23 -2.20 7.57 -3.28
C ILE A 23 -3.19 7.17 -2.17
N THR A 24 -2.91 7.54 -0.92
CA THR A 24 -3.75 7.31 0.27
C THR A 24 -4.26 8.62 0.86
N GLN A 25 -4.17 9.74 0.13
CA GLN A 25 -4.59 11.06 0.63
C GLN A 25 -5.35 11.87 -0.43
N GLY A 26 -6.39 12.59 0.00
CA GLY A 26 -7.14 13.51 -0.85
C GLY A 26 -7.89 12.82 -2.00
N GLU A 27 -8.01 13.52 -3.13
CA GLU A 27 -8.84 13.11 -4.27
C GLU A 27 -8.35 11.81 -4.94
N GLN A 28 -7.04 11.54 -4.92
CA GLN A 28 -6.46 10.36 -5.56
C GLN A 28 -7.01 9.05 -4.99
N VAL A 29 -7.43 9.07 -3.72
CA VAL A 29 -7.98 7.87 -3.07
C VAL A 29 -9.28 7.43 -3.75
N ALA A 30 -10.17 8.38 -4.00
CA ALA A 30 -11.46 8.12 -4.62
C ALA A 30 -11.35 7.70 -6.09
N GLN A 31 -10.31 8.14 -6.80
CA GLN A 31 -10.08 7.79 -8.20
C GLN A 31 -9.44 6.40 -8.37
N LEU A 32 -8.50 6.04 -7.49
CA LEU A 32 -7.70 4.83 -7.66
C LEU A 32 -8.35 3.59 -7.04
N TRP A 33 -8.74 3.66 -5.77
CA TRP A 33 -9.03 2.47 -4.98
C TRP A 33 -10.32 1.75 -5.33
N PRO A 34 -11.44 2.43 -5.66
CA PRO A 34 -12.62 1.74 -6.17
C PRO A 34 -12.32 0.93 -7.44
N VAL A 35 -11.41 1.41 -8.30
CA VAL A 35 -10.98 0.65 -9.48
C VAL A 35 -10.20 -0.60 -9.07
N LEU A 36 -9.30 -0.50 -8.09
CA LEU A 36 -8.53 -1.67 -7.61
C LEU A 36 -9.42 -2.70 -6.90
N PHE A 37 -10.32 -2.25 -6.03
CA PHE A 37 -11.18 -3.11 -5.23
C PHE A 37 -12.35 -3.68 -6.03
N ASP A 38 -13.11 -2.84 -6.71
CA ASP A 38 -14.38 -3.25 -7.30
C ASP A 38 -14.19 -3.81 -8.72
N ARG A 39 -13.37 -3.14 -9.54
CA ARG A 39 -13.14 -3.59 -10.93
C ARG A 39 -12.14 -4.72 -11.01
N TYR A 40 -11.04 -4.64 -10.25
CA TYR A 40 -9.97 -5.63 -10.31
C TYR A 40 -10.06 -6.72 -9.23
N GLY A 41 -10.96 -6.58 -8.25
CA GLY A 41 -11.14 -7.58 -7.20
C GLY A 41 -9.89 -7.76 -6.35
N LEU A 42 -9.12 -6.69 -6.14
CA LEU A 42 -7.94 -6.72 -5.29
C LEU A 42 -8.29 -6.36 -3.84
N GLU A 43 -7.39 -6.72 -2.93
CA GLU A 43 -7.42 -6.37 -1.52
C GLU A 43 -6.03 -5.95 -1.04
N ILE A 44 -5.97 -5.07 -0.05
CA ILE A 44 -4.72 -4.74 0.64
C ILE A 44 -4.32 -5.94 1.51
N SER A 45 -3.10 -6.47 1.34
CA SER A 45 -2.57 -7.58 2.14
C SER A 45 -1.70 -7.10 3.31
N PHE A 46 -0.98 -6.01 3.11
CA PHE A 46 -0.25 -5.28 4.14
C PHE A 46 -0.07 -3.83 3.73
N ALA A 47 0.18 -2.95 4.69
CA ALA A 47 0.49 -1.56 4.39
C ALA A 47 1.51 -0.97 5.38
N HIS A 48 2.38 -0.11 4.88
CA HIS A 48 3.14 0.83 5.69
C HIS A 48 2.48 2.20 5.56
N ARG A 49 2.16 2.81 6.71
CA ARG A 49 1.76 4.21 6.79
C ARG A 49 2.90 5.11 6.33
N THR A 50 2.60 6.39 6.19
CA THR A 50 3.55 7.40 5.72
C THR A 50 4.84 7.40 6.54
N PHE A 51 5.98 7.26 5.88
CA PHE A 51 7.31 7.44 6.44
C PHE A 51 8.20 8.22 5.47
N ALA A 52 9.30 8.79 5.96
CA ALA A 52 10.29 9.50 5.16
C ALA A 52 11.15 8.48 4.42
N TRP A 53 11.24 8.62 3.10
CA TRP A 53 12.11 7.75 2.31
C TRP A 53 13.57 8.17 2.48
N GLY A 54 14.33 7.36 3.23
CA GLY A 54 15.78 7.50 3.35
C GLY A 54 16.50 6.81 2.18
N SER A 55 17.53 7.46 1.64
CA SER A 55 18.53 6.80 0.79
C SER A 55 19.93 7.19 1.24
N ASP A 56 20.87 6.24 1.26
CA ASP A 56 22.29 6.50 1.56
C ASP A 56 23.05 7.28 0.46
N ALA A 57 22.34 7.76 -0.58
CA ALA A 57 22.92 8.54 -1.66
C ALA A 57 23.05 10.03 -1.28
N ARG A 58 24.14 10.68 -1.73
CA ARG A 58 24.32 12.15 -1.59
C ARG A 58 23.21 12.89 -2.34
N GLY A 59 22.35 13.59 -1.60
CA GLY A 59 21.21 14.35 -2.13
C GLY A 59 19.87 13.67 -1.84
N VAL A 60 19.60 13.40 -0.55
CA VAL A 60 18.39 12.70 -0.10
C VAL A 60 17.14 13.43 -0.59
N ALA A 61 16.29 12.73 -1.33
CA ALA A 61 14.98 13.25 -1.71
C ALA A 61 14.08 13.28 -0.46
N HIS A 62 13.66 14.47 -0.04
CA HIS A 62 12.69 14.63 1.06
C HIS A 62 11.28 14.25 0.59
N VAL A 63 11.02 12.95 0.44
CA VAL A 63 9.73 12.44 -0.03
C VAL A 63 9.13 11.53 1.02
N HIS A 64 7.83 11.70 1.24
CA HIS A 64 7.03 10.84 2.08
C HIS A 64 6.39 9.74 1.23
N VAL A 65 6.59 8.50 1.64
CA VAL A 65 6.10 7.34 0.91
C VAL A 65 5.22 6.47 1.78
N VAL A 66 4.42 5.65 1.13
CA VAL A 66 3.70 4.52 1.70
C VAL A 66 4.18 3.26 0.99
N ILE A 67 4.01 2.11 1.63
CA ILE A 67 4.18 0.80 0.97
C ILE A 67 2.85 0.07 1.03
N ILE A 68 2.35 -0.36 -0.12
CA ILE A 68 1.08 -1.08 -0.21
C ILE A 68 1.32 -2.45 -0.84
N GLY A 69 0.94 -3.50 -0.09
CA GLY A 69 0.79 -4.84 -0.60
C GLY A 69 -0.61 -5.06 -1.15
N LEU A 70 -0.71 -5.61 -2.36
CA LEU A 70 -1.97 -5.99 -2.99
C LEU A 70 -1.97 -7.48 -3.32
N THR A 71 -3.11 -8.10 -3.08
CA THR A 71 -3.43 -9.46 -3.49
C THR A 71 -4.81 -9.49 -4.10
N ARG A 72 -5.20 -10.61 -4.72
CA ARG A 72 -6.59 -10.80 -5.13
C ARG A 72 -7.46 -11.12 -3.92
N ARG A 73 -8.72 -10.69 -3.96
CA ARG A 73 -9.71 -10.93 -2.89
C ARG A 73 -9.91 -12.42 -2.60
N ASP A 74 -9.87 -13.28 -3.61
CA ASP A 74 -9.97 -14.74 -3.43
C ASP A 74 -8.71 -15.39 -2.83
N GLN A 75 -7.65 -14.61 -2.63
CA GLN A 75 -6.38 -15.01 -2.00
C GLN A 75 -6.08 -14.19 -0.74
N GLU A 76 -7.08 -13.47 -0.23
CA GLU A 76 -6.94 -12.63 0.95
C GLU A 76 -6.56 -13.44 2.19
N ARG A 77 -5.64 -12.89 2.98
CA ARG A 77 -5.24 -13.48 4.26
C ARG A 77 -6.22 -13.03 5.34
N PRO A 78 -6.62 -13.90 6.29
CA PRO A 78 -7.52 -13.52 7.39
C PRO A 78 -6.96 -12.41 8.30
N VAL A 79 -5.63 -12.28 8.32
CA VAL A 79 -4.89 -11.27 9.09
C VAL A 79 -3.98 -10.49 8.15
N LYS A 80 -4.11 -9.17 8.21
CA LYS A 80 -3.33 -8.19 7.44
C LYS A 80 -2.43 -7.43 8.38
N ARG A 81 -1.22 -7.08 7.92
CA ARG A 81 -0.26 -6.32 8.74
C ARG A 81 -0.25 -4.85 8.34
N LEU A 82 -0.46 -3.98 9.33
CA LEU A 82 -0.32 -2.53 9.21
C LEU A 82 0.88 -2.07 10.03
N PHE A 83 1.84 -1.45 9.36
CA PHE A 83 3.02 -0.86 9.95
C PHE A 83 2.80 0.63 10.15
N SER A 84 2.88 1.07 11.40
CA SER A 84 2.74 2.48 11.80
C SER A 84 4.05 3.00 12.37
N TYR A 85 4.22 4.31 12.32
CA TYR A 85 5.43 4.99 12.71
C TYR A 85 5.09 6.03 13.77
N SER A 86 5.85 6.11 14.86
CA SER A 86 5.65 7.10 15.92
C SER A 86 5.97 8.53 15.43
N ASP A 87 6.95 8.63 14.54
CA ASP A 87 7.28 9.80 13.76
C ASP A 87 7.77 9.37 12.37
N ILE A 88 7.89 10.31 11.44
CA ILE A 88 8.14 10.00 10.03
C ILE A 88 9.51 9.34 9.77
N ASN A 89 10.45 9.39 10.72
CA ASN A 89 11.78 8.81 10.63
C ASN A 89 11.99 7.61 11.58
N ALA A 90 10.97 7.24 12.36
CA ALA A 90 11.05 6.13 13.31
C ALA A 90 11.08 4.76 12.61
N ASP A 91 11.38 3.73 13.40
CA ASP A 91 11.15 2.35 12.98
C ASP A 91 9.66 1.99 12.98
N PRO A 92 9.21 1.10 12.07
CA PRO A 92 7.83 0.68 12.00
C PRO A 92 7.43 -0.23 13.18
N THR A 93 6.27 0.04 13.76
CA THR A 93 5.57 -0.88 14.67
C THR A 93 4.44 -1.59 13.92
N GLY A 94 4.50 -2.93 13.88
CA GLY A 94 3.50 -3.76 13.23
C GLY A 94 2.26 -4.03 14.10
N SER A 95 1.09 -4.05 13.48
CA SER A 95 -0.18 -4.43 14.09
C SER A 95 -1.01 -5.30 13.14
N ASP A 96 -1.84 -6.16 13.70
CA ASP A 96 -2.66 -7.12 12.96
C ASP A 96 -4.11 -6.63 12.86
N HIS A 97 -4.68 -6.70 11.65
CA HIS A 97 -6.02 -6.21 11.34
C HIS A 97 -6.76 -7.20 10.45
N GLN A 98 -8.09 -7.26 10.57
CA GLN A 98 -8.93 -8.06 9.68
C GLN A 98 -9.11 -7.38 8.31
N ALA A 99 -9.13 -6.04 8.28
CA ALA A 99 -9.26 -5.25 7.07
C ALA A 99 -8.36 -4.01 7.16
N ILE A 100 -7.84 -3.58 6.02
CA ILE A 100 -7.07 -2.33 5.89
C ILE A 100 -7.75 -1.50 4.81
N THR A 101 -8.01 -0.23 5.10
CA THR A 101 -8.54 0.75 4.15
C THR A 101 -7.43 1.62 3.58
N PRO A 102 -7.67 2.25 2.42
CA PRO A 102 -6.74 3.22 1.86
C PRO A 102 -6.79 4.60 2.53
N TYR A 103 -7.73 4.79 3.46
CA TYR A 103 -7.86 5.96 4.35
C TYR A 103 -7.20 5.67 5.70
#